data_AF-A0AAV6URP4-F1
#
_entry.id   AF-A0AAV6URP4-F1
#
_cell.length_a   1.000
_cell.length_b   1.000
_cell.length_c   1.000
_cell.angle_alpha   90.00
_cell.angle_beta   90.00
_cell.angle_gamma   90.00
#
_symmetry.space_group_name_H-M   'P 1'
#
loop_
_entity.id
_entity.type
_entity.pdbx_description
1 polymer ?
#
loop_
_entity_poly.entity_id
_entity_poly.type
_entity_poly.pdbx_seq_one_letter_code
_entity_poly.pdbx_strand_id
1 'polypeptide(L)'
;MVSAIQLETVSGEMEELELEAHHVLLNDKWRQLFDKFDNEGFGEIPWADFLVALESPDFQECIEPAKRDLLASKARENRTFAITFDDFVAVVSTFSLN
;
A
#
# COMPACT_ATOMS: atom_id res chain seq x y z
N MET A 1 38.08 10.82 -31.77
CA MET A 1 38.09 10.33 -30.38
C MET A 1 36.65 10.40 -29.93
N VAL A 2 35.90 9.32 -30.09
CA VAL A 2 34.46 9.33 -29.76
C VAL A 2 34.29 9.11 -28.27
N SER A 3 33.51 10.01 -27.67
CA SER A 3 33.30 10.21 -26.25
C SER A 3 32.89 8.93 -25.52
N ALA A 4 33.60 8.64 -24.42
CA ALA A 4 33.22 7.63 -23.45
C ALA A 4 32.46 8.31 -22.30
N ILE A 5 31.19 8.67 -22.50
CA ILE A 5 30.30 9.14 -21.40
C ILE A 5 28.83 8.79 -21.69
N GLN A 6 28.51 7.55 -22.08
CA GLN A 6 27.09 7.18 -22.29
C GLN A 6 26.67 5.84 -21.66
N LEU A 7 27.51 5.23 -20.81
CA LEU A 7 27.17 3.91 -20.23
C LEU A 7 26.62 3.95 -18.80
N GLU A 8 26.46 5.12 -18.20
CA GLU A 8 26.07 5.28 -16.79
C GLU A 8 24.64 5.78 -16.57
N THR A 9 23.89 6.10 -17.64
CA THR A 9 22.48 6.56 -17.52
C THR A 9 21.44 5.44 -17.62
N VAL A 10 21.75 4.32 -18.30
CA VAL A 10 20.77 3.26 -18.58
C VAL A 10 20.43 2.41 -17.35
N SER A 11 21.34 2.31 -16.37
CA SER A 11 21.16 1.43 -15.22
C SER A 11 20.18 1.97 -14.17
N GLY A 12 20.14 3.29 -13.98
CA GLY A 12 19.24 3.92 -13.00
C GLY A 12 17.80 4.04 -13.52
N GLU A 13 17.63 4.36 -14.81
CA GLU A 13 16.31 4.45 -15.44
C GLU A 13 15.57 3.11 -15.46
N MET A 14 16.30 2.00 -15.63
CA MET A 14 15.71 0.65 -15.60
C MET A 14 15.28 0.23 -14.18
N GLU A 15 16.08 0.56 -13.16
CA GLU A 15 15.77 0.28 -11.75
C GLU A 15 14.59 1.14 -11.27
N GLU A 16 14.52 2.41 -11.70
CA GLU A 16 13.40 3.30 -11.43
C GLU A 16 12.10 2.83 -12.12
N LEU A 17 12.18 2.35 -13.36
CA LEU A 17 11.04 1.73 -14.06
C LEU A 17 10.56 0.43 -13.39
N GLU A 18 11.47 -0.40 -12.89
CA GLU A 18 11.13 -1.62 -12.17
C GLU A 18 10.47 -1.32 -10.82
N LEU A 19 10.96 -0.29 -10.11
CA LEU A 19 10.34 0.24 -8.90
C LEU A 19 8.94 0.79 -9.19
N GLU A 20 8.78 1.55 -10.26
CA GLU A 20 7.49 2.12 -10.67
C GLU A 20 6.49 1.01 -11.07
N ALA A 21 6.94 0.01 -11.83
CA ALA A 21 6.12 -1.16 -12.18
C ALA A 21 5.72 -1.97 -10.95
N HIS A 22 6.63 -2.13 -9.98
CA HIS A 22 6.36 -2.80 -8.72
C HIS A 22 5.35 -2.02 -7.88
N HIS A 23 5.46 -0.68 -7.84
CA HIS A 23 4.48 0.17 -7.17
C HIS A 23 3.09 0.08 -7.81
N VAL A 24 2.99 0.11 -9.14
CA VAL A 24 1.71 -0.03 -9.85
C VAL A 24 1.04 -1.36 -9.54
N LEU A 25 1.78 -2.47 -9.65
CA LEU A 25 1.26 -3.81 -9.38
C LEU A 25 0.83 -4.01 -7.91
N LEU A 26 1.61 -3.46 -6.97
CA LEU A 26 1.23 -3.47 -5.55
C LEU A 26 -0.04 -2.64 -5.33
N ASN A 27 -0.14 -1.47 -5.96
CA ASN A 27 -1.31 -0.61 -5.86
C ASN A 27 -2.58 -1.33 -6.37
N ASP A 28 -2.49 -2.04 -7.50
CA ASP A 28 -3.60 -2.84 -8.03
C ASP A 28 -4.02 -3.98 -7.09
N LYS A 29 -3.05 -4.69 -6.50
CA LYS A 29 -3.34 -5.75 -5.51
C LYS A 29 -4.05 -5.16 -4.28
N TRP A 30 -3.54 -4.05 -3.76
CA TRP A 30 -4.10 -3.39 -2.59
C TRP A 30 -5.50 -2.83 -2.88
N ARG A 31 -5.72 -2.31 -4.09
CA ARG A 31 -7.02 -1.80 -4.52
C ARG A 31 -8.05 -2.92 -4.61
N GLN A 32 -7.71 -4.05 -5.20
CA GLN A 32 -8.61 -5.22 -5.22
C GLN A 32 -8.97 -5.72 -3.83
N LEU A 33 -8.01 -5.74 -2.91
CA LEU A 33 -8.29 -6.11 -1.51
C LEU A 33 -9.19 -5.07 -0.84
N PHE A 34 -8.93 -3.78 -1.04
CA PHE A 34 -9.69 -2.70 -0.42
C PHE A 34 -11.14 -2.63 -0.93
N ASP A 35 -11.33 -2.70 -2.26
CA ASP A 35 -12.64 -2.68 -2.91
C ASP A 35 -13.56 -3.83 -2.45
N LYS A 36 -12.99 -4.96 -1.99
CA LYS A 36 -13.76 -6.07 -1.44
C LYS A 36 -14.51 -5.68 -0.15
N PHE A 37 -14.02 -4.68 0.58
CA PHE A 37 -14.57 -4.23 1.86
C PHE A 37 -15.17 -2.82 1.78
N ASP A 38 -14.84 -2.03 0.76
CA ASP A 38 -15.54 -0.80 0.41
C ASP A 38 -16.86 -1.11 -0.33
N ASN A 39 -17.87 -1.53 0.43
CA ASN A 39 -19.20 -1.84 -0.11
C ASN A 39 -19.88 -0.65 -0.80
N GLU A 40 -19.47 0.58 -0.47
CA GLU A 40 -20.06 1.79 -1.02
C GLU A 40 -19.33 2.29 -2.28
N GLY A 41 -18.07 1.90 -2.48
CA GLY A 41 -17.24 2.25 -3.63
C GLY A 41 -16.81 3.72 -3.64
N PHE A 42 -16.80 4.36 -2.47
CA PHE A 42 -16.38 5.77 -2.33
C PHE A 42 -14.87 5.92 -2.19
N GLY A 43 -14.12 4.83 -2.10
CA GLY A 43 -12.68 4.80 -1.83
C GLY A 43 -12.35 4.95 -0.34
N GLU A 44 -13.33 4.75 0.55
CA GLU A 44 -13.19 4.88 2.00
C GLU A 44 -13.91 3.73 2.72
N ILE A 45 -13.30 3.20 3.79
CA ILE A 45 -13.92 2.18 4.65
C ILE A 45 -14.04 2.75 6.06
N PRO A 46 -15.25 2.81 6.66
CA PRO A 46 -15.43 3.25 8.04
C PRO A 46 -14.53 2.47 9.00
N TRP A 47 -13.97 3.12 10.02
CA TRP A 47 -13.00 2.45 10.92
C TRP A 47 -13.57 1.22 11.61
N ALA A 48 -14.87 1.23 11.93
CA ALA A 48 -15.55 0.09 12.52
C ALA A 48 -15.51 -1.13 11.59
N ASP A 49 -15.84 -0.95 10.31
CA ASP A 49 -15.81 -2.01 9.31
C ASP A 49 -14.37 -2.42 8.98
N PHE A 50 -13.46 -1.45 8.93
CA PHE A 50 -12.04 -1.72 8.65
C PHE A 50 -11.37 -2.56 9.75
N LEU A 51 -11.69 -2.32 11.03
CA LEU A 51 -11.20 -3.14 12.14
C LEU A 51 -11.67 -4.59 12.01
N VAL A 52 -12.93 -4.82 11.61
CA VAL A 52 -13.45 -6.16 11.32
C VAL A 52 -12.74 -6.77 10.11
N ALA A 53 -12.49 -5.97 9.07
CA ALA A 53 -11.74 -6.40 7.89
C ALA A 53 -10.32 -6.85 8.23
N LEU A 54 -9.62 -6.17 9.16
CA LEU A 54 -8.27 -6.57 9.62
C LEU A 54 -8.22 -7.96 10.28
N GLU A 55 -9.34 -8.41 10.86
CA GLU A 55 -9.48 -9.75 11.42
C GLU A 55 -9.86 -10.81 10.37
N SER A 56 -10.32 -10.39 9.19
CA SER A 56 -10.69 -11.30 8.10
C SER A 56 -9.48 -12.07 7.55
N PRO A 57 -9.66 -13.34 7.16
CA PRO A 57 -8.56 -14.17 6.64
C PRO A 57 -7.89 -13.52 5.42
N ASP A 58 -8.64 -12.85 4.54
CA ASP A 58 -8.10 -12.15 3.38
C ASP A 58 -7.02 -11.13 3.76
N PHE A 59 -7.28 -10.31 4.79
CA PHE A 59 -6.32 -9.35 5.31
C PHE A 59 -5.15 -10.03 6.02
N GLN A 60 -5.39 -11.12 6.77
CA GLN A 60 -4.32 -11.82 7.49
C GLN A 60 -3.34 -12.51 6.53
N GLU A 61 -3.84 -13.04 5.42
CA GLU A 61 -3.03 -13.68 4.38
C GLU A 61 -2.29 -12.67 3.50
N CYS A 62 -2.89 -11.49 3.27
CA CYS A 62 -2.28 -10.47 2.42
C CYS A 62 -1.33 -9.52 3.15
N ILE A 63 -1.56 -9.25 4.44
CA ILE A 63 -0.86 -8.21 5.21
C ILE A 63 -0.22 -8.82 6.46
N GLU A 64 1.08 -8.59 6.59
CA GLU A 64 1.87 -9.01 7.74
C GLU A 64 1.31 -8.46 9.07
N PRO A 65 1.44 -9.21 10.18
CA PRO A 65 0.89 -8.81 11.48
C PRO A 65 1.32 -7.40 11.92
N ALA A 66 2.61 -7.06 11.75
CA ALA A 66 3.15 -5.75 12.13
C ALA A 66 2.43 -4.57 11.45
N LYS A 67 2.13 -4.70 10.14
CA LYS A 67 1.37 -3.68 9.40
C LYS A 67 -0.08 -3.63 9.83
N ARG A 68 -0.70 -4.79 10.13
CA ARG A 68 -2.07 -4.84 10.66
C ARG A 68 -2.18 -4.16 12.03
N ASP A 69 -1.21 -4.37 12.91
CA ASP A 69 -1.13 -3.67 14.20
C ASP A 69 -0.97 -2.15 14.01
N LEU A 70 -0.18 -1.71 13.03
CA LEU A 70 -0.05 -0.29 12.70
C LEU A 70 -1.39 0.28 12.18
N LEU A 71 -2.07 -0.43 11.28
CA LEU A 71 -3.39 -0.05 10.76
C LEU A 71 -4.45 0.02 11.88
N ALA A 72 -4.46 -0.95 12.79
CA ALA A 72 -5.35 -0.98 13.94
C ALA A 72 -5.06 0.17 14.93
N SER A 73 -3.78 0.49 15.15
CA SER A 73 -3.37 1.61 15.99
C SER A 73 -3.82 2.94 15.37
N LYS A 74 -3.63 3.10 14.05
CA LYS A 74 -4.12 4.25 13.28
C LYS A 74 -5.63 4.39 13.42
N ALA A 75 -6.40 3.30 13.29
CA ALA A 75 -7.86 3.33 13.48
C ALA A 75 -8.30 3.84 14.86
N ARG A 76 -7.51 3.58 15.92
CA ARG A 76 -7.81 4.01 17.29
C ARG A 76 -7.42 5.46 17.58
N GLU A 77 -6.33 5.93 16.97
CA GLU A 77 -5.77 7.28 17.21
C GLU A 77 -6.30 8.34 16.24
N ASN A 78 -6.93 7.90 15.17
CA ASN A 78 -7.33 8.77 14.09
C ASN A 78 -8.53 9.66 14.43
N ARG A 79 -8.61 10.81 13.75
CA ARG A 79 -9.63 11.85 13.93
C ARG A 79 -10.72 11.84 12.85
N THR A 80 -10.57 11.02 11.80
CA THR A 80 -11.56 10.84 10.73
C THR A 80 -12.49 9.66 11.04
N PHE A 81 -13.57 9.52 10.27
CA PHE A 81 -14.54 8.44 10.46
C PHE A 81 -14.24 7.17 9.65
N ALA A 82 -13.36 7.28 8.64
CA ALA A 82 -13.00 6.19 7.74
C ALA A 82 -11.51 6.24 7.36
N ILE A 83 -10.95 5.09 6.96
CA ILE A 83 -9.67 5.02 6.27
C ILE A 83 -9.89 5.21 4.78
N THR A 84 -9.04 6.02 4.14
CA THR A 84 -9.03 6.14 2.69
C THR A 84 -8.09 5.11 2.07
N PHE A 85 -8.29 4.82 0.78
CA PHE A 85 -7.37 3.96 0.05
C PHE A 85 -5.91 4.46 0.11
N ASP A 86 -5.69 5.76 -0.04
CA ASP A 86 -4.36 6.36 0.02
C ASP A 86 -3.68 6.17 1.39
N ASP A 87 -4.43 6.34 2.49
CA ASP A 87 -3.92 6.10 3.85
C ASP A 87 -3.57 4.62 4.06
N PHE A 88 -4.38 3.72 3.52
CA PHE A 88 -4.12 2.29 3.58
C PHE A 88 -2.84 1.93 2.83
N VAL A 89 -2.72 2.34 1.56
CA VAL A 89 -1.55 2.08 0.72
C VAL A 89 -0.29 2.67 1.34
N ALA A 90 -0.36 3.89 1.88
CA ALA A 90 0.77 4.49 2.57
C ALA A 90 1.31 3.59 3.69
N VAL A 91 0.43 2.98 4.49
CA VAL A 91 0.84 2.07 5.56
C VAL A 91 1.39 0.76 5.01
N VAL A 92 0.71 0.13 4.05
CA VAL A 92 1.13 -1.20 3.57
C VAL A 92 2.36 -1.18 2.67
N SER A 93 2.60 -0.04 2.01
CA SER A 93 3.75 0.22 1.14
C SER A 93 4.92 0.88 1.88
N THR A 94 4.73 1.37 3.11
CA THR A 94 5.86 1.84 3.92
C THR A 94 6.77 0.65 4.22
N PHE A 95 7.98 0.67 3.64
CA PHE A 95 9.04 -0.24 4.03
C PHE A 95 9.43 0.08 5.48
N SER A 96 9.17 -0.84 6.42
CA SER A 96 9.80 -0.76 7.73
C SER A 96 11.30 -0.95 7.51
N LEU A 97 12.06 0.13 7.64
CA LEU A 97 13.51 0.08 7.83
C LEU A 97 13.74 -0.61 9.18
N ASN A 98 14.06 -1.90 9.13
CA ASN A 98 14.60 -2.65 10.27
C ASN A 98 16.03 -2.20 10.58
#